data_AF-A0A328TPA5-F1
#
_entry.id   AF-A0A328TPA5-F1
#
_cell.length_a   1.000
_cell.length_b   1.000
_cell.length_c   1.000
_cell.angle_alpha   90.00
_cell.angle_beta   90.00
_cell.angle_gamma   90.00
#
_symmetry.space_group_name_H-M   'P 1'
#
loop_
_entity.id
_entity.type
_entity.pdbx_description
1 polymer ?
#
loop_
_entity_poly.entity_id
_entity_poly.type
_entity_poly.pdbx_seq_one_letter_code
_entity_poly.pdbx_strand_id
1 'polypeptide(L)'
;MDLQRYAHLMQQDLLSVTPESGDKQPLPQPDSWNDRLRQRISGLKLRRVNHTPGTMEIMFTSIIQVLENRLKRNRMADDPPDMLLQPFCPQISTLDFHRAEEAIDAGRLSVEKKIDKLLPLVRDKQQ
;
A
#
# COMPACT_ATOMS: atom_id res chain seq x y z
N MET A 1 0.08 12.90 -0.83
CA MET A 1 0.21 11.47 -1.19
C MET A 1 0.93 10.80 -0.05
N ASP A 2 0.19 10.17 0.86
CA ASP A 2 0.69 9.73 2.15
C ASP A 2 1.26 8.30 2.08
N LEU A 3 2.57 8.20 1.87
CA LEU A 3 3.30 6.93 1.72
C LEU A 3 3.34 6.11 3.02
N GLN A 4 3.11 6.74 4.18
CA GLN A 4 3.22 6.07 5.48
C GLN A 4 2.18 4.96 5.66
N ARG A 5 1.00 5.10 5.03
CA ARG A 5 -0.09 4.13 5.15
C ARG A 5 0.17 2.78 4.46
N TYR A 6 1.15 2.71 3.55
CA TYR A 6 1.54 1.48 2.86
C TYR A 6 2.68 0.72 3.54
N ALA A 7 3.41 1.34 4.48
CA ALA A 7 4.56 0.72 5.13
C ALA A 7 4.19 -0.48 6.03
N HIS A 8 2.96 -0.50 6.56
CA HIS A 8 2.53 -1.48 7.57
C HIS A 8 2.04 -2.83 6.99
N LEU A 9 1.77 -2.91 5.68
CA LEU A 9 1.28 -4.14 5.03
C LEU A 9 2.38 -5.15 4.67
N MET A 10 3.67 -4.81 4.88
CA MET A 10 4.82 -5.58 4.41
C MET A 10 5.45 -6.50 5.46
N GLN A 11 4.78 -6.75 6.60
CA GLN A 11 5.39 -7.30 7.80
C GLN A 11 4.52 -8.37 8.50
N GLN A 12 4.50 -9.59 7.94
CA GLN A 12 3.99 -10.80 8.61
C GLN A 12 4.94 -11.98 8.30
N ASP A 13 4.72 -13.19 8.85
CA ASP A 13 5.82 -14.08 9.30
C ASP A 13 5.75 -15.62 8.97
N LEU A 14 6.64 -16.12 8.09
CA LEU A 14 6.97 -17.50 7.69
C LEU A 14 8.41 -17.89 8.04
N LEU A 15 8.55 -18.98 8.80
CA LEU A 15 9.66 -19.93 8.65
C LEU A 15 9.05 -21.31 8.42
N SER A 16 9.54 -22.04 7.44
CA SER A 16 9.44 -23.51 7.43
C SER A 16 10.73 -24.10 6.85
N VAL A 17 11.22 -25.14 7.53
CA VAL A 17 12.52 -25.78 7.33
C VAL A 17 12.43 -26.82 6.21
N THR A 18 13.49 -26.95 5.40
CA THR A 18 13.80 -28.21 4.71
C THR A 18 14.98 -28.90 5.41
N PRO A 19 14.94 -30.23 5.60
CA PRO A 19 16.04 -30.97 6.19
C PRO A 19 17.15 -31.18 5.16
N GLU A 20 18.40 -31.16 5.61
CA GLU A 20 19.53 -31.69 4.84
C GLU A 20 20.25 -32.77 5.66
N SER A 21 20.74 -33.78 4.96
CA SER A 21 21.14 -35.07 5.53
C SER A 21 22.65 -35.26 5.53
N GLY A 22 23.16 -36.13 6.42
CA GLY A 22 24.41 -36.86 6.16
C GLY A 22 25.67 -36.39 6.90
N ASP A 23 25.98 -37.15 7.96
CA ASP A 23 27.33 -37.54 8.41
C ASP A 23 28.34 -36.54 9.03
N LYS A 24 29.25 -37.13 9.81
CA LYS A 24 30.12 -36.49 10.83
C LYS A 24 31.59 -36.75 10.52
N GLN A 25 32.49 -35.78 10.77
CA GLN A 25 33.80 -35.94 11.44
C GLN A 25 34.59 -34.58 11.57
N PRO A 26 35.70 -34.44 12.34
CA PRO A 26 35.81 -33.37 13.34
C PRO A 26 36.61 -32.09 12.97
N LEU A 27 36.53 -31.13 13.90
CA LEU A 27 36.97 -29.73 13.85
C LEU A 27 38.48 -29.48 13.62
N PRO A 28 38.84 -28.56 12.69
CA PRO A 28 40.05 -27.74 12.77
C PRO A 28 39.76 -26.33 13.36
N GLN A 29 40.79 -25.66 13.85
CA GLN A 29 40.69 -24.34 14.51
C GLN A 29 40.50 -23.18 13.48
N PRO A 30 39.77 -22.09 13.81
CA PRO A 30 39.36 -21.09 12.81
C PRO A 30 40.35 -19.90 12.68
N ASP A 31 41.27 -20.01 11.72
CA ASP A 31 42.18 -18.91 11.32
C ASP A 31 41.59 -17.91 10.31
N SER A 32 40.32 -18.07 9.91
CA SER A 32 39.69 -17.29 8.84
C SER A 32 38.82 -16.14 9.38
N TRP A 33 39.19 -14.91 8.99
CA TRP A 33 38.39 -13.70 9.19
C TRP A 33 37.01 -13.80 8.50
N ASN A 34 36.95 -14.51 7.37
CA ASN A 34 35.72 -14.74 6.61
C ASN A 34 34.69 -15.56 7.41
N ASP A 35 35.10 -16.49 8.26
CA ASP A 35 34.18 -17.27 9.10
C ASP A 35 33.61 -16.43 10.24
N ARG A 36 34.42 -15.56 10.85
CA ARG A 36 33.96 -14.58 11.85
C ARG A 36 33.02 -13.54 11.23
N LEU A 37 33.29 -13.11 9.99
CA LEU A 37 32.41 -12.24 9.22
C LEU A 37 31.08 -12.95 8.92
N ARG A 38 31.12 -14.20 8.40
CA ARG A 38 29.93 -15.03 8.15
C ARG A 38 29.11 -15.28 9.42
N GLN A 39 29.74 -15.54 10.57
CA GLN A 39 29.03 -15.71 11.84
C GLN A 39 28.32 -14.41 12.27
N ARG A 40 28.97 -13.25 12.18
CA ARG A 40 28.34 -11.95 12.50
C ARG A 40 27.19 -11.59 11.56
N ILE A 41 27.29 -11.93 10.27
CA ILE A 41 26.21 -11.70 9.29
C ILE A 41 25.08 -12.74 9.46
N SER A 42 25.38 -13.99 9.84
CA SER A 42 24.37 -15.03 10.05
C SER A 42 23.45 -14.80 11.26
N GLY A 43 23.89 -14.00 12.24
CA GLY A 43 23.04 -13.51 13.34
C GLY A 43 22.01 -12.47 12.89
N LEU A 44 22.24 -11.79 11.77
CA LEU A 44 21.32 -10.84 11.15
C LEU A 44 20.30 -11.53 10.22
N LYS A 45 19.77 -12.68 10.64
CA LYS A 45 18.53 -13.22 10.07
C LYS A 45 17.34 -12.40 10.59
N LEU A 46 17.21 -11.19 10.06
CA LEU A 46 15.92 -10.51 10.05
C LEU A 46 14.95 -11.48 9.35
N ARG A 47 14.01 -12.03 10.10
CA ARG A 47 12.91 -12.87 9.62
C ARG A 47 11.96 -11.96 8.82
N ARG A 48 12.45 -11.42 7.70
CA ARG A 48 11.59 -11.08 6.58
C ARG A 48 11.01 -12.37 6.08
N VAL A 49 9.79 -12.28 5.63
CA VAL A 49 9.14 -13.42 5.03
C VAL A 49 8.35 -12.89 3.87
N ASN A 50 7.78 -13.82 3.14
CA ASN A 50 6.85 -13.51 2.09
C ASN A 50 5.47 -13.97 2.56
N HIS A 51 4.68 -13.07 3.17
CA HIS A 51 3.24 -13.23 3.02
C HIS A 51 2.96 -13.07 1.54
N THR A 52 2.90 -14.20 0.84
CA THR A 52 2.35 -14.28 -0.51
C THR A 52 0.90 -13.84 -0.37
N PRO A 53 0.52 -12.64 -0.85
CA PRO A 53 -0.80 -12.10 -0.58
C PRO A 53 -1.84 -13.02 -1.23
N GLY A 54 -3.03 -13.10 -0.63
CA GLY A 54 -4.09 -13.95 -1.19
C GLY A 54 -4.40 -13.51 -2.63
N THR A 55 -4.70 -14.45 -3.54
CA THR A 55 -4.95 -14.12 -4.96
C THR A 55 -5.99 -13.00 -5.14
N MET A 56 -7.02 -12.98 -4.27
CA MET A 56 -8.02 -11.91 -4.21
C MET A 56 -7.43 -10.54 -3.83
N GLU A 57 -6.52 -10.50 -2.85
CA GLU A 57 -5.85 -9.28 -2.39
C GLU A 57 -4.92 -8.70 -3.46
N ILE A 58 -4.18 -9.56 -4.18
CA ILE A 58 -3.36 -9.15 -5.33
C ILE A 58 -4.22 -8.53 -6.42
N MET A 59 -5.34 -9.18 -6.78
CA MET A 59 -6.26 -8.68 -7.81
C MET A 59 -6.86 -7.32 -7.43
N PHE A 60 -7.34 -7.18 -6.18
CA PHE A 60 -8.00 -5.97 -5.72
C PHE A 60 -7.00 -4.80 -5.54
N THR A 61 -5.92 -5.03 -4.81
CA THR A 61 -4.97 -3.97 -4.41
C THR A 61 -3.91 -3.71 -5.49
N SER A 62 -3.30 -4.75 -6.04
CA SER A 62 -2.14 -4.58 -6.95
C SER A 62 -2.53 -4.31 -8.40
N ILE A 63 -3.67 -4.84 -8.86
CA ILE A 63 -4.11 -4.69 -10.25
C ILE A 63 -5.14 -3.55 -10.36
N ILE A 64 -6.32 -3.70 -9.75
CA ILE A 64 -7.45 -2.77 -9.97
C ILE A 64 -7.10 -1.37 -9.47
N GLN A 65 -6.78 -1.19 -8.18
CA GLN A 65 -6.51 0.13 -7.61
C GLN A 65 -5.32 0.85 -8.27
N VAL A 66 -4.28 0.12 -8.69
CA VAL A 66 -3.12 0.72 -9.37
C VAL A 66 -3.47 1.16 -10.78
N LEU A 67 -4.16 0.33 -11.56
CA LEU A 67 -4.57 0.67 -12.92
C LEU A 67 -5.58 1.82 -12.94
N GLU A 68 -6.58 1.80 -12.05
CA GLU A 68 -7.52 2.91 -11.88
C GLU A 68 -6.78 4.23 -11.59
N ASN A 69 -5.85 4.23 -10.64
CA ASN A 69 -5.11 5.43 -10.26
C ASN A 69 -4.19 5.95 -11.38
N ARG A 70 -3.63 5.05 -12.21
CA ARG A 70 -2.86 5.43 -13.41
C ARG A 70 -3.77 6.03 -14.47
N LEU A 71 -4.90 5.37 -14.78
CA LEU A 71 -5.86 5.86 -15.77
C LEU A 71 -6.45 7.22 -15.38
N LYS A 72 -6.87 7.37 -14.11
CA LYS A 72 -7.35 8.65 -13.57
C LYS A 72 -6.30 9.75 -13.70
N ARG A 73 -5.02 9.48 -13.38
CA ARG A 73 -3.92 10.47 -13.54
C ARG A 73 -3.65 10.84 -14.99
N ASN A 74 -3.64 9.85 -15.91
CA ASN A 74 -3.45 10.13 -17.33
C ASN A 74 -4.58 11.01 -17.86
N ARG A 75 -5.85 10.70 -17.54
CA ARG A 75 -6.98 11.55 -17.93
C ARG A 75 -6.91 12.95 -17.33
N MET A 76 -6.56 13.09 -16.05
CA MET A 76 -6.39 14.39 -15.39
C MET A 76 -5.22 15.23 -15.95
N ALA A 77 -4.28 14.62 -16.68
CA ALA A 77 -3.16 15.30 -17.32
C ALA A 77 -3.46 15.69 -18.77
N ASP A 78 -4.33 14.91 -19.44
CA ASP A 78 -4.79 15.12 -20.82
C ASP A 78 -5.96 16.12 -20.89
N ASP A 79 -6.91 15.98 -19.96
CA ASP A 79 -8.12 16.79 -19.81
C ASP A 79 -8.37 17.09 -18.30
N PRO A 80 -7.76 18.17 -17.76
CA PRO A 80 -7.90 18.54 -16.36
C PRO A 80 -9.28 19.16 -16.08
N PRO A 81 -10.00 18.74 -15.02
CA PRO A 81 -11.30 19.29 -14.68
C PRO A 81 -11.20 20.72 -14.14
N ASP A 82 -12.20 21.55 -14.46
CA ASP A 82 -12.36 22.94 -13.97
C ASP A 82 -12.14 23.06 -12.45
N MET A 83 -12.63 22.05 -11.70
CA MET A 83 -12.41 21.96 -10.27
C MET A 83 -12.43 20.50 -9.76
N LEU A 84 -11.48 20.16 -8.89
CA LEU A 84 -11.36 18.83 -8.29
C LEU A 84 -11.95 18.79 -6.86
N LEU A 85 -12.91 17.89 -6.63
CA LEU A 85 -13.41 17.53 -5.29
C LEU A 85 -12.73 16.24 -4.78
N GLN A 86 -12.36 16.21 -3.51
CA GLN A 86 -11.70 15.06 -2.87
C GLN A 86 -12.19 14.93 -1.41
N PRO A 87 -13.28 14.17 -1.18
CA PRO A 87 -13.74 13.81 0.16
C PRO A 87 -12.64 13.09 0.96
N PHE A 88 -12.53 13.41 2.25
CA PHE A 88 -11.49 12.85 3.12
C PHE A 88 -12.03 11.66 3.92
N CYS A 89 -11.89 10.45 3.35
CA CYS A 89 -12.36 9.19 3.94
C CYS A 89 -11.19 8.23 4.20
N PRO A 90 -10.19 8.57 5.05
CA PRO A 90 -8.92 7.83 5.13
C PRO A 90 -9.00 6.43 5.72
N GLN A 91 -10.10 6.12 6.43
CA GLN A 91 -10.32 4.87 7.16
C GLN A 91 -11.46 4.01 6.58
N ILE A 92 -12.14 4.44 5.51
CA ILE A 92 -13.25 3.71 4.90
C ILE A 92 -12.71 2.92 3.71
N SER A 93 -12.83 1.59 3.78
CA SER A 93 -12.48 0.68 2.68
C SER A 93 -13.57 0.62 1.62
N THR A 94 -13.23 0.13 0.42
CA THR A 94 -14.15 0.03 -0.73
C THR A 94 -15.39 -0.84 -0.46
N LEU A 95 -15.35 -1.73 0.54
CA LEU A 95 -16.42 -2.66 0.90
C LEU A 95 -17.09 -2.32 2.27
N ASP A 96 -16.76 -1.19 2.89
CA ASP A 96 -17.30 -0.78 4.20
C ASP A 96 -18.70 -0.15 4.08
N PHE A 97 -19.67 -0.89 3.53
CA PHE A 97 -21.03 -0.39 3.29
C PHE A 97 -21.73 0.13 4.57
N HIS A 98 -21.36 -0.41 5.73
CA HIS A 98 -21.86 0.03 7.03
C HIS A 98 -21.45 1.47 7.42
N ARG A 99 -20.46 2.06 6.74
CA ARG A 99 -19.94 3.43 6.98
C ARG A 99 -20.33 4.42 5.87
N ALA A 100 -21.39 4.11 5.12
CA ALA A 100 -21.87 4.97 4.04
C ALA A 100 -22.20 6.39 4.50
N GLU A 101 -22.77 6.55 5.70
CA GLU A 101 -23.11 7.86 6.29
C GLU A 101 -21.87 8.75 6.48
N GLU A 102 -20.80 8.23 7.09
CA GLU A 102 -19.52 8.94 7.23
C GLU A 102 -18.93 9.39 5.89
N ALA A 103 -19.06 8.55 4.84
CA ALA A 103 -18.57 8.88 3.51
C ALA A 103 -19.42 9.96 2.81
N ILE A 104 -20.74 9.96 3.04
CA ILE A 104 -21.66 10.99 2.53
C ILE A 104 -21.35 12.35 3.17
N ASP A 105 -21.17 12.38 4.50
CA ASP A 105 -20.87 13.62 5.22
C ASP A 105 -19.49 14.18 4.89
N ALA A 106 -18.47 13.33 4.74
CA ALA A 106 -17.18 13.74 4.19
C ALA A 106 -17.28 14.31 2.77
N GLY A 107 -18.24 13.81 1.97
CA GLY A 107 -18.61 14.34 0.67
C GLY A 107 -19.21 15.75 0.77
N ARG A 108 -20.25 15.92 1.58
CA ARG A 108 -20.92 17.21 1.85
C ARG A 108 -19.92 18.26 2.32
N LEU A 109 -19.11 17.92 3.32
CA LEU A 109 -18.10 18.81 3.90
C LEU A 109 -16.95 19.15 2.91
N SER A 110 -16.66 18.27 1.93
CA SER A 110 -15.74 18.59 0.84
C SER A 110 -16.33 19.59 -0.17
N VAL A 111 -17.65 19.61 -0.36
CA VAL A 111 -18.36 20.57 -1.21
C VAL A 111 -18.46 21.93 -0.53
N GLU A 112 -18.89 21.95 0.74
CA GLU A 112 -19.02 23.18 1.54
C GLU A 112 -17.70 23.96 1.62
N LYS A 113 -16.57 23.28 1.85
CA LYS A 113 -15.22 23.87 1.84
C LYS A 113 -14.78 24.51 0.52
N LYS A 114 -15.51 24.29 -0.57
CA LYS A 114 -15.19 24.77 -1.93
C LYS A 114 -16.37 25.53 -2.56
N ILE A 115 -17.40 25.87 -1.78
CA ILE A 115 -18.65 26.44 -2.29
C ILE A 115 -18.43 27.72 -3.10
N ASP A 116 -17.55 28.61 -2.65
CA ASP A 116 -17.23 29.88 -3.34
C ASP A 116 -16.65 29.67 -4.75
N LYS A 117 -15.94 28.56 -4.97
CA LYS A 117 -15.37 28.18 -6.27
C LYS A 117 -16.35 27.39 -7.14
N LEU A 118 -17.34 26.73 -6.52
CA LEU A 118 -18.40 26.00 -7.22
C LEU A 118 -19.50 26.92 -7.75
N LEU A 119 -19.89 27.94 -6.99
CA LEU A 119 -21.04 28.79 -7.31
C LEU A 119 -20.96 29.46 -8.70
N PRO A 120 -19.80 29.95 -9.19
CA PRO A 120 -19.68 30.45 -10.56
C PRO A 120 -19.88 29.34 -11.61
N LEU A 121 -19.20 28.20 -11.43
CA LEU A 121 -19.17 27.08 -12.39
C LEU A 121 -20.55 26.43 -12.61
N VAL A 122 -21.42 26.46 -11.59
CA VAL A 122 -22.80 25.95 -11.69
C VAL A 122 -23.70 26.89 -12.49
N ARG A 123 -23.47 28.22 -12.41
CA ARG A 123 -24.29 29.23 -13.11
C ARG A 123 -23.94 29.33 -14.59
N ASP A 124 -22.67 29.14 -14.93
CA ASP A 124 -22.15 29.25 -16.31
C ASP A 124 -22.71 28.15 -17.24
N LYS A 125 -23.08 26.97 -16.69
CA LYS A 125 -23.69 25.85 -17.43
C LYS A 125 -25.24 25.90 -17.51
N GLN A 126 -25.85 27.06 -17.28
CA GLN A 126 -27.31 27.25 -17.34
C GLN A 126 -27.73 28.31 -18.39
N GLN A 127 -26.83 28.64 -19.32
CA GLN A 127 -27.07 29.43 -20.52
C GLN A 127 -26.67 28.61 -21.77
#